data_AF-A0A7S0TYZ0-F1
#
_entry.id   AF-A0A7S0TYZ0-F1
#
_cell.length_a   1.000
_cell.length_b   1.000
_cell.length_c   1.000
_cell.angle_alpha   90.00
_cell.angle_beta   90.00
_cell.angle_gamma   90.00
#
_symmetry.space_group_name_H-M   'P 1'
#
loop_
_entity.id
_entity.type
_entity.pdbx_description
1 polymer ?
#
loop_
_entity_poly.entity_id
_entity_poly.type
_entity_poly.pdbx_seq_one_letter_code
_entity_poly.pdbx_strand_id
1 'polypeptide(L)'
;GYYRMGRLLDADYSGQGVKWQLALGASEDWCVGTQVLFEVIGFTGVSFEMYGAGTDVDRVGLDDSSGLWFREGTNFGTATSFTGVSAPTAGVWYTVEFCRRDGVLSGSLDGQKLVTVSMAFAVTAVGWRHELSTFRIKNMYGGVGIRSVEDSRACYTPSSSSSSSHSSSSSSSSSSSSSSSSSS
;
A
#
# COMPACT_ATOMS: atom_id res chain seq x y z
N GLY A 1 -5.81 -2.34 -19.01
CA GLY A 1 -6.08 -3.60 -18.28
C GLY A 1 -5.88 -3.33 -16.80
N TYR A 2 -6.78 -3.81 -15.94
CA TYR A 2 -6.60 -3.67 -14.49
C TYR A 2 -5.58 -4.72 -14.02
N TYR A 3 -4.40 -4.29 -13.57
CA TYR A 3 -3.44 -5.19 -12.94
C TYR A 3 -3.92 -5.46 -11.51
N ARG A 4 -4.50 -6.63 -11.30
CA ARG A 4 -4.77 -7.13 -9.95
C ARG A 4 -3.42 -7.56 -9.37
N MET A 5 -2.78 -6.67 -8.60
CA MET A 5 -1.62 -7.04 -7.78
C MET A 5 -2.12 -7.93 -6.63
N GLY A 6 -2.36 -9.21 -6.96
CA GLY A 6 -2.57 -10.25 -5.99
C GLY A 6 -1.36 -10.35 -5.07
N ARG A 7 -1.61 -10.71 -3.81
CA ARG A 7 -0.66 -11.03 -2.74
C ARG A 7 0.77 -11.27 -3.26
N LEU A 8 1.68 -10.36 -2.88
CA LEU A 8 3.14 -10.37 -3.06
C LEU A 8 3.70 -11.78 -3.33
N LEU A 9 4.14 -12.05 -4.57
CA LEU A 9 4.91 -13.26 -4.88
C LEU A 9 6.33 -13.00 -5.40
N ASP A 10 6.70 -11.78 -5.81
CA ASP A 10 8.08 -11.49 -6.26
C ASP A 10 8.57 -10.11 -5.79
N ALA A 11 8.59 -9.89 -4.48
CA ALA A 11 9.39 -8.79 -3.92
C ALA A 11 10.84 -9.26 -3.82
N ASP A 12 11.72 -8.74 -4.68
CA ASP A 12 13.16 -8.89 -4.49
C ASP A 12 13.59 -8.05 -3.28
N TYR A 13 13.59 -8.69 -2.11
CA TYR A 13 14.17 -8.17 -0.87
C TYR A 13 15.70 -8.31 -0.93
N SER A 14 16.33 -7.63 -1.88
CA SER A 14 17.74 -7.29 -1.73
C SER A 14 17.83 -6.19 -0.66
N GLY A 15 18.95 -6.06 0.05
CA GLY A 15 19.15 -4.99 1.05
C GLY A 15 19.11 -3.55 0.52
N GLN A 16 18.45 -3.32 -0.62
CA GLN A 16 18.28 -2.06 -1.32
C GLN A 16 16.81 -1.63 -1.45
N GLY A 17 15.83 -2.44 -1.02
CA GLY A 17 14.41 -2.08 -1.11
C GLY A 17 13.51 -3.19 -1.66
N VAL A 18 12.30 -2.81 -2.03
CA VAL A 18 11.33 -3.66 -2.74
C VAL A 18 10.92 -2.96 -4.02
N LYS A 19 10.93 -3.67 -5.16
CA LYS A 19 10.61 -3.13 -6.48
C LYS A 19 9.56 -4.00 -7.19
N TRP A 20 8.59 -3.36 -7.83
CA TRP A 20 7.52 -4.00 -8.61
C TRP A 20 7.53 -3.46 -10.04
N GLN A 21 7.58 -4.39 -11.00
CA GLN A 21 7.46 -4.06 -12.41
C GLN A 21 6.02 -3.70 -12.75
N LEU A 22 5.79 -2.44 -13.12
CA LEU A 22 4.50 -1.85 -13.38
C LEU A 22 4.67 -0.90 -14.56
N ALA A 23 4.35 -1.37 -15.77
CA ALA A 23 4.37 -0.54 -16.98
C ALA A 23 3.20 0.44 -16.97
N LEU A 24 3.37 1.55 -16.23
CA LEU A 24 2.35 2.58 -16.02
C LEU A 24 2.33 3.61 -17.16
N GLY A 25 3.40 3.66 -17.97
CA GLY A 25 3.50 4.51 -19.15
C GLY A 25 3.68 6.00 -18.83
N ALA A 26 3.73 6.83 -19.88
CA ALA A 26 4.01 8.27 -19.79
C ALA A 26 2.79 9.14 -20.09
N SER A 27 1.77 8.61 -20.76
CA SER A 27 0.59 9.37 -21.19
C SER A 27 -0.65 8.98 -20.39
N GLU A 28 -0.62 7.84 -19.73
CA GLU A 28 -1.76 7.26 -19.06
C GLU A 28 -1.91 7.76 -17.61
N ASP A 29 -3.16 7.90 -17.18
CA ASP A 29 -3.47 8.13 -15.78
C ASP A 29 -3.31 6.83 -15.00
N TRP A 30 -2.72 6.94 -13.81
CA TRP A 30 -2.53 5.81 -12.92
C TRP A 30 -2.53 6.25 -11.48
N CYS A 31 -2.85 5.31 -10.59
CA CYS A 31 -2.69 5.47 -9.15
C CYS A 31 -2.02 4.22 -8.60
N VAL A 32 -1.10 4.41 -7.65
CA VAL A 32 -0.46 3.37 -6.87
C VAL A 32 -0.56 3.76 -5.41
N GLY A 33 -1.06 2.86 -4.58
CA GLY A 33 -1.11 3.04 -3.14
C GLY A 33 -0.48 1.88 -2.40
N THR A 34 0.13 2.19 -1.26
CA THR A 34 0.78 1.24 -0.37
C THR A 34 0.38 1.50 1.08
N GLN A 35 0.14 0.43 1.83
CA GLN A 35 0.07 0.51 3.30
C GLN A 35 1.45 0.22 3.86
N VAL A 36 2.04 1.21 4.53
CA VAL A 36 3.41 1.19 5.04
C VAL A 36 3.43 1.45 6.54
N LEU A 37 4.25 0.69 7.27
CA LEU A 37 4.57 0.88 8.66
C LEU A 37 6.04 1.28 8.74
N PHE A 38 6.34 2.47 9.24
CA PHE A 38 7.71 2.86 9.53
C PHE A 38 8.07 2.35 10.92
N GLU A 39 9.00 1.39 11.02
CA GLU A 39 9.42 0.82 12.31
C GLU A 39 10.55 1.65 12.92
N VAL A 40 11.52 2.00 12.09
CA VAL A 40 12.63 2.89 12.42
C VAL A 40 12.76 3.88 11.28
N ILE A 41 12.68 5.17 11.60
CA ILE A 41 13.00 6.24 10.66
C ILE A 41 14.44 6.64 11.02
N GLY A 42 15.39 6.23 10.17
CA GLY A 42 16.81 6.45 10.37
C GLY A 42 17.35 7.59 9.51
N PHE A 43 18.59 8.00 9.80
CA PHE A 43 19.25 9.21 9.27
C PHE A 43 19.15 9.40 7.75
N THR A 44 19.19 8.31 6.99
CA THR A 44 18.90 8.33 5.55
C THR A 44 17.53 7.73 5.27
N GLY A 45 16.75 8.55 4.59
CA GLY A 45 15.31 8.46 4.46
C GLY A 45 14.76 7.16 3.87
N VAL A 46 13.45 7.02 4.01
CA VAL A 46 12.65 6.04 3.31
C VAL A 46 11.99 6.73 2.12
N SER A 47 12.01 6.10 0.95
CA SER A 47 11.47 6.72 -0.26
C SER A 47 10.68 5.76 -1.12
N PHE A 48 9.60 6.27 -1.70
CA PHE A 48 8.91 5.64 -2.80
C PHE A 48 9.62 6.03 -4.09
N GLU A 49 10.14 5.03 -4.80
CA GLU A 49 10.88 5.18 -6.05
C GLU A 49 9.99 4.88 -7.25
N MET A 50 10.15 5.67 -8.31
CA MET A 50 9.54 5.54 -9.62
C MET A 50 10.69 5.36 -10.62
N TYR A 51 10.73 4.20 -11.27
CA TYR A 51 11.78 3.86 -12.21
C TYR A 51 11.32 4.18 -13.62
N GLY A 52 12.14 4.96 -14.33
CA GLY A 52 11.93 5.32 -15.73
C GLY A 52 12.53 4.31 -16.70
N ALA A 53 12.96 4.79 -17.87
CA ALA A 53 13.74 3.99 -18.81
C ALA A 53 15.22 3.97 -18.39
N GLY A 54 15.92 2.86 -18.62
CA GLY A 54 17.35 2.75 -18.31
C GLY A 54 17.66 2.84 -16.81
N THR A 55 18.43 3.85 -16.41
CA THR A 55 18.89 4.07 -15.02
C THR A 55 18.10 5.16 -14.30
N ASP A 56 17.03 5.67 -14.90
CA ASP A 56 16.27 6.79 -14.34
C ASP A 56 15.50 6.37 -13.09
N VAL A 57 15.72 7.10 -12.01
CA VAL A 57 15.01 6.92 -10.74
C VAL A 57 14.60 8.28 -10.21
N ASP A 58 13.31 8.41 -9.94
CA ASP A 58 12.71 9.55 -9.26
C ASP A 58 12.07 9.08 -7.97
N ARG A 59 12.22 9.85 -6.90
CA ARG A 59 11.78 9.42 -5.58
C ARG A 59 11.08 10.53 -4.81
N VAL A 60 10.10 10.10 -4.03
CA VAL A 60 9.42 10.91 -3.02
C VAL A 60 9.64 10.22 -1.68
N GLY A 61 10.28 10.90 -0.75
CA GLY A 61 10.70 10.28 0.50
C GLY A 61 10.59 11.21 1.69
N LEU A 62 10.85 10.64 2.86
CA LEU A 62 10.99 11.36 4.11
C LEU A 62 12.47 11.49 4.44
N ASP A 63 12.95 12.72 4.58
CA ASP A 63 14.27 13.03 5.11
C ASP A 63 14.19 13.16 6.63
N ASP A 64 14.84 12.25 7.34
CA ASP A 64 14.84 12.20 8.81
C ASP A 64 15.57 13.40 9.43
N SER A 65 16.63 13.90 8.77
CA SER A 65 17.44 15.00 9.33
C SER A 65 16.64 16.29 9.51
N SER A 66 15.66 16.50 8.64
CA SER A 66 14.75 17.64 8.66
C SER A 66 13.34 17.28 9.13
N GLY A 67 12.99 15.99 9.15
CA GLY A 67 11.62 15.51 9.32
C GLY A 67 10.69 15.94 8.19
N LEU A 68 11.25 16.38 7.05
CA LEU A 68 10.50 16.89 5.91
C LEU A 68 10.40 15.83 4.83
N TRP A 69 9.30 15.87 4.12
CA TRP A 69 9.18 15.11 2.89
C TRP A 69 9.92 15.82 1.76
N PHE A 70 10.50 15.06 0.85
CA PHE A 70 11.27 15.55 -0.28
C PHE A 70 10.91 14.84 -1.59
N ARG A 71 11.29 15.47 -2.70
CA ARG A 71 11.34 14.83 -4.02
C ARG A 71 12.69 15.09 -4.67
N GLU A 72 13.21 14.11 -5.40
CA GLU A 72 14.41 14.24 -6.21
C GLU A 72 14.48 13.14 -7.27
N GLY A 73 15.44 13.24 -8.18
CA GLY A 73 15.72 12.20 -9.16
C GLY A 73 16.12 12.75 -10.51
N THR A 74 16.28 11.84 -11.47
CA THR A 74 16.71 12.21 -12.83
C THR A 74 15.78 13.25 -13.45
N ASN A 75 14.46 13.09 -13.28
CA ASN A 75 13.46 13.95 -13.89
C ASN A 75 12.95 15.04 -12.92
N PHE A 76 12.95 14.79 -11.62
CA PHE A 76 12.57 15.77 -10.61
C PHE A 76 13.66 16.80 -10.30
N GLY A 77 14.91 16.50 -10.63
CA GLY A 77 16.07 17.33 -10.35
C GLY A 77 16.59 17.14 -8.92
N THR A 78 17.22 18.19 -8.39
CA THR A 78 17.80 18.19 -7.05
C THR A 78 16.74 18.09 -5.95
N ALA A 79 17.13 17.52 -4.81
CA ALA A 79 16.29 17.42 -3.62
C ALA A 79 15.55 18.72 -3.29
N THR A 80 14.23 18.65 -3.33
CA THR A 80 13.33 19.73 -2.95
C THR A 80 12.45 19.24 -1.81
N SER A 81 12.66 19.80 -0.62
CA SER A 81 11.82 19.52 0.55
C SER A 81 10.50 20.29 0.47
N PHE A 82 9.44 19.75 1.05
CA PHE A 82 8.15 20.40 1.16
C PHE A 82 7.60 20.31 2.59
N THR A 83 6.86 21.35 2.98
CA THR A 83 6.30 21.53 4.32
C THR A 83 4.79 21.32 4.30
N GLY A 84 4.19 21.12 5.49
CA GLY A 84 2.74 21.02 5.64
C GLY A 84 2.20 19.61 5.85
N VAL A 85 3.05 18.58 5.80
CA VAL A 85 2.73 17.23 6.29
C VAL A 85 3.76 16.84 7.34
N SER A 86 3.28 16.48 8.51
CA SER A 86 4.14 16.04 9.61
C SER A 86 4.86 14.75 9.25
N ALA A 87 6.06 14.56 9.81
CA ALA A 87 6.74 13.27 9.74
C ALA A 87 5.83 12.17 10.31
N PRO A 88 5.78 10.98 9.67
CA PRO A 88 5.07 9.84 10.20
C PRO A 88 5.65 9.43 11.56
N THR A 89 4.78 8.94 12.44
CA THR A 89 5.16 8.40 13.75
C THR A 89 5.55 6.93 13.58
N ALA A 90 6.70 6.55 14.13
CA ALA A 90 7.14 5.16 14.12
C ALA A 90 6.11 4.23 14.81
N GLY A 91 5.91 3.04 14.26
CA GLY A 91 4.95 2.07 14.79
C GLY A 91 3.49 2.28 14.37
N VAL A 92 3.20 3.30 13.54
CA VAL A 92 1.87 3.55 13.00
C VAL A 92 1.78 3.15 11.53
N TRP A 93 0.67 2.50 11.13
CA TRP A 93 0.37 2.19 9.74
C TRP A 93 -0.16 3.42 9.02
N TYR A 94 0.42 3.74 7.89
CA TYR A 94 0.01 4.82 6.99
C TYR A 94 -0.39 4.28 5.63
N THR A 95 -1.29 4.98 4.96
CA THR A 95 -1.59 4.80 3.54
C THR A 95 -0.86 5.87 2.75
N VAL A 96 0.04 5.47 1.87
CA VAL A 96 0.72 6.37 0.93
C VAL A 96 0.14 6.13 -0.46
N GLU A 97 -0.21 7.20 -1.17
CA GLU A 97 -0.80 7.12 -2.51
C GLU A 97 -0.11 8.08 -3.47
N PHE A 98 0.23 7.59 -4.66
CA PHE A 98 0.76 8.37 -5.76
C PHE A 98 -0.14 8.20 -6.98
N CYS A 99 -0.69 9.30 -7.46
CA CYS A 99 -1.56 9.33 -8.63
C CYS A 99 -1.02 10.29 -9.67
N ARG A 100 -0.82 9.81 -10.89
CA ARG A 100 -0.59 10.65 -12.06
C ARG A 100 -1.91 10.88 -12.77
N ARG A 101 -2.26 12.16 -12.99
CA ARG A 101 -3.42 12.57 -13.78
C ARG A 101 -3.06 13.76 -14.64
N ASP A 102 -3.39 13.71 -15.93
CA ASP A 102 -3.17 14.83 -16.87
C ASP A 102 -1.73 15.36 -16.85
N GLY A 103 -0.74 14.46 -16.70
CA GLY A 103 0.68 14.84 -16.62
C GLY A 103 1.13 15.45 -15.30
N VAL A 104 0.34 15.34 -14.23
CA VAL A 104 0.68 15.79 -12.88
C VAL A 104 0.68 14.62 -11.92
N LEU A 105 1.78 14.41 -11.21
CA LEU A 105 1.86 13.49 -10.09
C LEU A 105 1.43 14.19 -8.81
N SER A 106 0.44 13.62 -8.13
CA SER A 106 0.07 13.96 -6.76
C SER A 106 0.42 12.81 -5.82
N GLY A 107 1.04 13.10 -4.69
CA GLY A 107 1.28 12.14 -3.61
C GLY A 107 0.49 12.52 -2.36
N SER A 108 0.08 11.53 -1.55
CA SER A 108 -0.57 11.76 -0.25
C SER A 108 -0.18 10.73 0.80
N LEU A 109 -0.32 11.12 2.08
CA LEU A 109 -0.17 10.30 3.28
C LEU A 109 -1.47 10.38 4.08
N ASP A 110 -2.20 9.26 4.20
CA ASP A 110 -3.54 9.20 4.79
C ASP A 110 -4.49 10.28 4.24
N GLY A 111 -4.41 10.53 2.93
CA GLY A 111 -5.19 11.55 2.22
C GLY A 111 -4.67 12.99 2.38
N GLN A 112 -3.68 13.24 3.25
CA GLN A 112 -3.00 14.52 3.32
C GLN A 112 -2.01 14.66 2.17
N LYS A 113 -2.18 15.71 1.37
CA LYS A 113 -1.35 15.96 0.18
C LYS A 113 0.13 16.17 0.56
N LEU A 114 1.00 15.30 0.04
CA LEU A 114 2.46 15.38 0.16
C LEU A 114 3.06 16.26 -0.94
N VAL A 115 2.84 15.87 -2.19
CA VAL A 115 3.54 16.46 -3.34
C VAL A 115 2.58 16.71 -4.49
N THR A 116 2.87 17.72 -5.30
CA THR A 116 2.25 17.93 -6.61
C THR A 116 3.33 18.41 -7.57
N VAL A 117 3.60 17.64 -8.62
CA VAL A 117 4.70 17.90 -9.54
C VAL A 117 4.32 17.48 -10.95
N SER A 118 4.73 18.27 -11.95
CA SER A 118 4.62 17.89 -13.35
C SER A 118 5.44 16.64 -13.65
N MET A 119 4.84 15.70 -14.38
CA MET A 119 5.41 14.39 -14.67
C MET A 119 5.10 13.96 -16.11
N ALA A 120 6.11 14.09 -16.97
CA ALA A 120 6.03 13.80 -18.40
C ALA A 120 6.82 12.55 -18.84
N PHE A 121 7.36 11.78 -17.89
CA PHE A 121 8.16 10.58 -18.16
C PHE A 121 7.37 9.30 -17.86
N ALA A 122 7.79 8.20 -18.50
CA ALA A 122 7.19 6.89 -18.31
C ALA A 122 7.66 6.26 -17.00
N VAL A 123 6.77 5.55 -16.30
CA VAL A 123 7.14 4.67 -15.19
C VAL A 123 7.02 3.22 -15.61
N THR A 124 8.12 2.49 -15.48
CA THR A 124 8.24 1.06 -15.83
C THR A 124 8.20 0.17 -14.60
N ALA A 125 8.57 0.71 -13.45
CA ALA A 125 8.49 0.05 -12.16
C ALA A 125 8.33 1.09 -11.05
N VAL A 126 7.85 0.64 -9.90
CA VAL A 126 7.83 1.43 -8.67
C VAL A 126 8.40 0.62 -7.53
N GLY A 127 8.80 1.26 -6.45
CA GLY A 127 9.43 0.58 -5.34
C GLY A 127 9.44 1.39 -4.06
N TRP A 128 9.86 0.73 -2.99
CA TRP A 128 10.26 1.40 -1.76
C TRP A 128 11.73 1.09 -1.49
N ARG A 129 12.53 2.12 -1.28
CA ARG A 129 13.93 2.00 -0.87
C ARG A 129 14.07 2.39 0.59
N HIS A 130 14.77 1.55 1.35
CA HIS A 130 15.29 1.92 2.66
C HIS A 130 16.79 2.06 2.57
N GLU A 131 17.33 3.15 3.12
CA GLU A 131 18.76 3.27 3.32
C GLU A 131 19.12 2.84 4.75
N LEU A 132 18.74 3.64 5.76
CA LEU A 132 18.93 3.31 7.19
C LEU A 132 17.61 3.18 7.97
N SER A 133 16.50 3.29 7.26
CA SER A 133 15.16 3.10 7.83
C SER A 133 14.74 1.62 7.78
N THR A 134 13.81 1.22 8.64
CA THR A 134 13.13 -0.08 8.55
C THR A 134 11.65 0.16 8.38
N PHE A 135 11.03 -0.48 7.39
CA PHE A 135 9.60 -0.38 7.15
C PHE A 135 9.00 -1.75 6.81
N ARG A 136 7.68 -1.87 6.99
CA ARG A 136 6.90 -3.02 6.50
C ARG A 136 5.83 -2.55 5.53
N ILE A 137 5.56 -3.37 4.53
CA ILE A 137 4.47 -3.13 3.58
C ILE A 137 3.44 -4.23 3.75
N LYS A 138 2.18 -3.84 3.98
CA LYS A 138 1.08 -4.79 4.13
C LYS A 138 0.41 -5.07 2.79
N ASN A 139 0.16 -4.01 2.03
CA ASN A 139 -0.57 -4.07 0.77
C ASN A 139 0.01 -3.06 -0.21
N MET A 140 -0.01 -3.43 -1.48
CA MET A 140 0.18 -2.52 -2.60
C MET A 140 -0.92 -2.77 -3.61
N TYR A 141 -1.49 -1.70 -4.15
CA TYR A 141 -2.56 -1.74 -5.13
C TYR A 141 -2.36 -0.59 -6.11
N GLY A 142 -2.88 -0.73 -7.31
CA GLY A 142 -2.72 0.31 -8.32
C GLY A 142 -2.70 -0.23 -9.73
N GLY A 143 -2.60 0.70 -10.68
CA GLY A 143 -2.60 0.39 -12.10
C GLY A 143 -3.09 1.54 -12.96
N VAL A 144 -2.99 1.34 -14.26
CA VAL A 144 -3.45 2.27 -15.30
C VAL A 144 -4.97 2.35 -15.32
N GLY A 145 -5.51 3.57 -15.48
CA GLY A 145 -6.95 3.84 -15.57
C GLY A 145 -7.69 3.82 -14.23
N ILE A 146 -6.96 3.74 -13.11
CA ILE A 146 -7.54 3.82 -11.76
C ILE A 146 -7.71 5.29 -11.39
N ARG A 147 -8.96 5.73 -11.23
CA ARG A 147 -9.31 7.13 -10.94
C ARG A 147 -9.23 7.47 -9.47
N SER A 148 -9.26 6.49 -8.58
CA SER A 148 -9.07 6.68 -7.15
C SER A 148 -8.65 5.37 -6.51
N VAL A 149 -7.98 5.46 -5.36
CA VAL A 149 -7.71 4.28 -4.56
C VAL A 149 -8.98 3.64 -4.05
N GLU A 150 -10.03 4.41 -3.79
CA GLU A 150 -11.35 3.92 -3.40
C GLU A 150 -11.93 2.99 -4.46
N ASP A 151 -11.79 3.33 -5.75
CA ASP A 151 -12.17 2.46 -6.87
C ASP A 151 -11.37 1.15 -6.87
N SER A 152 -10.07 1.22 -6.53
CA SER A 152 -9.22 0.01 -6.44
C SER A 152 -9.51 -0.86 -5.21
N ARG A 153 -9.96 -0.26 -4.11
CA ARG A 153 -10.36 -0.97 -2.88
C ARG A 153 -11.69 -1.71 -3.06
N ALA A 154 -12.62 -1.18 -3.86
CA ALA A 154 -13.87 -1.87 -4.19
C ALA A 154 -13.64 -3.21 -4.90
N CYS A 155 -12.58 -3.31 -5.72
CA CYS A 155 -12.15 -4.56 -6.35
C CYS A 155 -11.53 -5.58 -5.36
N TYR A 156 -11.34 -5.19 -4.10
CA TYR A 156 -10.75 -5.97 -3.01
C TYR A 156 -11.80 -6.30 -1.94
N THR A 157 -13.00 -6.71 -2.34
CA THR A 157 -13.83 -7.52 -1.44
C THR A 157 -13.22 -8.93 -1.43
N PRO A 158 -12.58 -9.37 -0.33
CA PRO A 158 -12.21 -10.77 -0.22
C PRO A 158 -13.50 -11.56 -0.36
N SER A 159 -13.57 -12.45 -1.35
CA SER A 159 -14.64 -13.43 -1.45
C SER A 159 -14.68 -14.12 -0.10
N SER A 160 -15.66 -13.79 0.72
CA SER A 160 -15.88 -14.48 1.98
C SER A 160 -16.17 -15.90 1.55
N SER A 161 -15.20 -16.79 1.73
CA SER A 161 -15.44 -18.22 1.65
C SER A 161 -16.53 -18.49 2.67
N SER A 162 -17.76 -18.61 2.20
CA SER A 162 -18.91 -19.06 2.94
C SER A 162 -18.55 -20.43 3.51
N SER A 163 -18.09 -20.44 4.75
CA SER A 163 -17.93 -21.61 5.58
C SER A 163 -19.31 -22.19 5.80
N SER A 164 -19.69 -23.14 4.96
CA SER A 164 -20.82 -24.03 5.16
C SER A 164 -20.58 -24.83 6.44
N SER A 165 -21.09 -24.31 7.55
CA SER A 165 -21.17 -25.00 8.84
C SER A 165 -21.92 -26.31 8.65
N HIS A 166 -21.20 -27.42 8.71
CA HIS A 166 -21.79 -28.73 8.95
C HIS A 166 -22.22 -28.78 10.41
N SER A 167 -23.53 -28.70 10.62
CA SER A 167 -24.17 -28.88 11.92
C SER A 167 -24.04 -30.35 12.33
N SER A 168 -23.06 -30.67 13.16
CA SER A 168 -23.01 -31.95 13.87
C SER A 168 -23.95 -31.90 15.07
N SER A 169 -25.11 -32.55 14.95
CA SER A 169 -26.05 -32.77 16.04
C SER A 169 -25.52 -33.83 17.00
N SER A 170 -25.01 -33.42 18.15
CA SER A 170 -24.80 -34.25 19.34
C SER A 170 -26.09 -34.29 20.16
N SER A 171 -26.76 -35.44 20.18
CA SER A 171 -27.89 -35.70 21.07
C SER A 171 -27.44 -36.54 22.27
N SER A 172 -27.42 -35.92 23.44
CA SER A 172 -27.38 -36.60 24.74
C SER A 172 -28.51 -36.05 25.63
N SER A 173 -29.37 -36.93 26.13
CA SER A 173 -30.14 -36.69 27.35
C SER A 173 -30.61 -38.00 27.97
N SER A 174 -30.33 -38.09 29.26
CA SER A 174 -30.55 -39.16 30.22
C SER A 174 -31.86 -38.95 30.99
N SER A 175 -32.52 -40.07 31.41
CA SER A 175 -33.28 -40.34 32.66
C SER A 175 -34.23 -39.27 33.27
N SER A 176 -35.40 -39.51 33.87
CA SER A 176 -36.05 -40.67 34.53
C SER A 176 -37.42 -40.22 35.09
N SER A 177 -38.34 -41.18 35.37
CA SER A 177 -39.45 -41.17 36.36
C SER A 177 -40.59 -40.14 36.17
N SER A 178 -41.88 -40.35 36.45
CA SER A 178 -42.66 -41.31 37.25
C SER A 178 -44.16 -41.09 36.93
N SER A 179 -45.03 -42.07 37.26
CA SER A 179 -46.41 -41.93 37.79
C SER A 179 -47.45 -42.92 37.21
N SER A 180 -48.15 -43.62 38.11
CA SER A 180 -49.56 -44.06 38.05
C SER A 180 -49.78 -45.04 39.22
N SER A 181 -50.39 -44.63 40.33
CA SER A 181 -51.81 -44.32 40.58
C SER A 181 -52.58 -45.54 41.07
N SER A 182 -52.86 -45.49 42.36
CA SER A 182 -53.85 -46.26 43.12
C SER A 182 -55.28 -45.81 42.81
N SER A 183 -56.22 -46.74 42.68
CA SER A 183 -57.66 -46.61 43.05
C SER A 183 -58.25 -48.03 43.02
N SER A 184 -58.70 -48.56 44.18
CA SER A 184 -60.09 -48.58 44.65
C SER A 184 -60.85 -49.80 44.15
#